data_AF-A0A527XSA2-F1
#
_entry.id   AF-A0A527XSA2-F1
#
_cell.length_a   1.000
_cell.length_b   1.000
_cell.length_c   1.000
_cell.angle_alpha   90.00
_cell.angle_beta   90.00
_cell.angle_gamma   90.00
#
_symmetry.space_group_name_H-M   'P 1'
#
loop_
_entity.id
_entity.type
_entity.pdbx_description
1 polymer ?
#
loop_
_entity_poly.entity_id
_entity_poly.type
_entity_poly.pdbx_seq_one_letter_code
_entity_poly.pdbx_strand_id
1 'polypeptide(L)' 'GHYIMGGGGRIVEIAVIAERMAKCPPCGGCRQRLAEFCRPDTKLYLCDDTGVAETVTMGDMLPYGFRGDMLK' A
#
# COMPACT_ATOMS: atom_id res chain seq x y z
N GLY A 1 -9.13 1.21 9.16
CA GLY A 1 -10.27 1.58 10.02
C GLY A 1 -11.03 2.74 9.41
N HIS A 2 -10.54 3.96 9.57
CA HIS A 2 -11.21 5.18 9.09
C HIS A 2 -11.60 5.14 7.60
N TYR A 3 -10.73 4.63 6.72
CA TYR A 3 -11.04 4.47 5.30
C TYR A 3 -12.36 3.72 5.04
N ILE A 4 -12.59 2.62 5.77
CA ILE A 4 -13.80 1.80 5.64
C ILE A 4 -15.01 2.55 6.20
N MET A 5 -14.85 3.19 7.36
CA MET A 5 -15.92 3.97 7.98
C MET A 5 -16.34 5.17 7.13
N GLY A 6 -15.45 5.69 6.29
CA GLY A 6 -15.73 6.77 5.33
C GLY A 6 -16.41 6.32 4.03
N GLY A 7 -16.83 5.05 3.92
CA GLY A 7 -17.48 4.49 2.73
C GLY A 7 -16.57 3.66 1.83
N GLY A 8 -15.25 3.63 2.09
CA GLY A 8 -14.29 2.82 1.35
C GLY A 8 -14.25 3.12 -0.15
N GLY A 9 -13.83 2.13 -0.95
CA GLY A 9 -13.75 2.23 -2.41
C GLY A 9 -12.46 1.63 -2.96
N ARG A 10 -12.02 2.18 -4.10
CA ARG A 10 -10.73 1.83 -4.70
C ARG A 10 -9.68 2.86 -4.34
N ILE A 11 -8.55 2.41 -3.81
CA ILE A 11 -7.39 3.26 -3.57
C ILE A 11 -6.59 3.36 -4.87
N VAL A 12 -6.40 4.58 -5.36
CA VAL A 12 -5.62 4.86 -6.58
C VAL A 12 -4.14 5.06 -6.29
N GLU A 13 -3.81 5.65 -5.13
CA GLU A 13 -2.45 6.02 -4.73
C GLU A 13 -2.32 6.00 -3.20
N ILE A 14 -1.11 5.69 -2.70
CA ILE A 14 -0.80 5.60 -1.26
C ILE A 14 0.53 6.33 -1.00
N ALA A 15 0.62 7.07 0.10
CA ALA A 15 1.89 7.57 0.61
C ALA A 15 2.17 6.99 2.00
N VAL A 16 3.40 6.54 2.22
CA VAL A 16 3.90 6.03 3.51
C VAL A 16 5.10 6.88 3.91
N ILE A 17 4.98 7.56 5.04
CA ILE A 17 6.03 8.43 5.58
C ILE A 17 6.49 7.93 6.94
N ALA A 18 7.80 8.02 7.18
CA ALA A 18 8.39 7.78 8.50
C ALA A 18 9.47 8.82 8.78
N GLU A 19 9.35 9.55 9.89
CA GLU A 19 10.24 10.66 10.25
C GLU A 19 11.72 10.27 10.41
N ARG A 20 12.01 8.99 10.67
CA ARG A 20 13.37 8.50 10.94
C ARG A 20 13.82 7.40 9.98
N MET A 21 13.10 7.19 8.88
CA MET A 21 13.41 6.11 7.95
C MET A 21 13.03 6.50 6.53
N ALA A 22 14.05 6.82 5.71
CA ALA A 22 13.84 7.40 4.40
C ALA A 22 13.05 6.50 3.42
N LYS A 23 13.02 5.19 3.70
CA LYS A 23 12.32 4.19 2.90
C LYS A 23 11.63 3.21 3.82
N CYS A 24 10.43 3.58 4.26
CA CYS A 24 9.63 2.75 5.15
C CYS A 24 8.59 1.95 4.36
N PRO A 25 8.92 0.77 3.81
CA PRO A 25 7.92 -0.07 3.17
C PRO A 25 6.91 -0.54 4.23
N PRO A 26 5.60 -0.60 3.90
CA PRO A 26 4.60 -1.12 4.81
C PRO A 26 4.95 -2.56 5.24
N CYS A 27 4.58 -2.96 6.45
CA CYS A 27 4.76 -4.36 6.88
C CYS A 27 3.82 -5.31 6.14
N GLY A 28 4.07 -6.62 6.21
CA GLY A 28 3.28 -7.63 5.47
C GLY A 28 1.78 -7.55 5.73
N GLY A 29 1.35 -7.35 6.98
CA GLY A 29 -0.07 -7.20 7.32
C GLY A 29 -0.71 -5.94 6.72
N CYS A 30 0.04 -4.83 6.64
CA CYS A 30 -0.42 -3.62 5.96
C CYS A 30 -0.55 -3.84 4.46
N ARG A 31 0.44 -4.48 3.83
CA ARG A 31 0.39 -4.80 2.39
C ARG A 31 -0.83 -5.64 2.04
N GLN A 32 -1.12 -6.66 2.84
CA GLN A 32 -2.26 -7.54 2.63
C GLN A 32 -3.60 -6.79 2.72
N ARG A 33 -3.79 -5.97 3.76
CA ARG A 33 -5.00 -5.16 3.91
C ARG A 33 -5.15 -4.11 2.81
N LEU A 34 -4.05 -3.47 2.41
CA LEU A 34 -4.08 -2.49 1.31
C LEU A 34 -4.45 -3.18 -0.02
N ALA A 35 -3.92 -4.38 -0.27
CA ALA A 35 -4.19 -5.13 -1.50
C ALA A 35 -5.68 -5.47 -1.70
N GLU A 36 -6.48 -5.55 -0.64
CA GLU A 36 -7.95 -5.72 -0.73
C GLU A 36 -8.62 -4.52 -1.43
N PHE A 37 -8.04 -3.32 -1.34
CA PHE A 37 -8.59 -2.07 -1.88
C PHE A 37 -7.78 -1.48 -3.05
N CYS A 38 -6.65 -2.08 -3.42
CA CYS A 38 -5.70 -1.56 -4.41
C CYS A 38 -5.56 -2.47 -5.62
N ARG A 39 -5.25 -1.90 -6.80
CA ARG A 39 -4.84 -2.67 -7.99
C ARG A 39 -3.33 -2.95 -7.91
N PRO A 40 -2.81 -3.96 -8.63
CA PRO A 40 -1.36 -4.17 -8.70
C PRO A 40 -0.60 -2.92 -9.18
N ASP A 41 -1.20 -2.12 -10.05
CA ASP A 41 -0.65 -0.86 -10.58
C ASP A 41 -0.85 0.36 -9.65
N THR A 42 -1.54 0.22 -8.52
CA THR A 42 -1.70 1.29 -7.53
C THR A 42 -0.32 1.74 -7.05
N LYS A 43 -0.04 3.04 -7.17
CA LYS A 43 1.23 3.63 -6.76
C LYS A 43 1.34 3.72 -5.25
N LEU A 44 2.52 3.40 -4.73
CA LEU A 44 2.89 3.53 -3.34
C LEU A 44 4.17 4.37 -3.25
N TYR A 45 4.02 5.55 -2.67
CA TYR A 45 5.08 6.52 -2.45
C TYR A 45 5.71 6.25 -1.09
N LEU A 46 7.00 5.91 -1.08
CA LEU A 46 7.82 5.87 0.12
C LEU A 46 8.42 7.24 0.31
N CYS A 47 8.01 7.91 1.38
CA CYS A 47 8.35 9.28 1.66
C CYS A 47 9.22 9.41 2.90
N ASP A 48 10.04 10.45 2.91
CA ASP A 48 10.83 10.92 4.03
C ASP A 48 10.49 12.39 4.34
N ASP A 49 11.31 13.03 5.18
CA ASP A 49 11.14 14.44 5.55
C ASP A 49 11.44 15.43 4.40
N THR A 50 12.07 14.97 3.33
CA THR A 50 12.40 15.75 2.13
C THR A 50 11.39 15.58 0.99
N GLY A 51 10.60 14.50 1.01
CA GLY A 51 9.55 14.24 0.01
C GLY A 51 9.47 12.77 -0.38
N VAL A 52 9.14 12.51 -1.65
CA VAL A 52 9.07 11.14 -2.18
C VAL A 52 10.48 10.62 -2.45
N ALA A 53 10.93 9.66 -1.64
CA ALA A 53 12.22 9.00 -1.83
C ALA A 53 12.16 7.91 -2.90
N GLU A 54 11.03 7.20 -3.00
CA GLU A 54 10.84 6.11 -3.96
C GLU A 54 9.37 5.92 -4.29
N THR A 55 9.08 5.57 -5.54
CA THR A 55 7.74 5.15 -5.97
C THR A 55 7.79 3.70 -6.41
N VAL A 56 6.92 2.88 -5.83
CA VAL A 56 6.75 1.46 -6.18
C VAL A 56 5.29 1.20 -6.50
N THR A 57 4.96 -0.01 -6.95
CA THR A 57 3.56 -0.43 -7.09
C THR A 57 3.15 -1.40 -5.99
N MET A 58 1.84 -1.52 -5.77
CA MET A 58 1.29 -2.54 -4.86
C MET A 58 1.62 -3.96 -5.31
N GLY A 59 1.74 -4.20 -6.62
CA GLY A 59 2.17 -5.48 -7.18
C GLY A 59 3.61 -5.84 -6.80
N ASP A 60 4.52 -4.87 -6.84
CA ASP A 60 5.93 -5.07 -6.44
C ASP A 60 6.06 -5.37 -4.94
N MET A 61 5.20 -4.74 -4.12
CA MET A 61 5.22 -4.91 -2.67
C MET A 61 4.62 -6.23 -2.21
N LEU A 62 3.73 -6.83 -3.00
CA LEU A 62 3.02 -8.07 -2.65
C LEU A 62 2.85 -8.99 -3.89
N PRO A 63 3.94 -9.50 -4.49
CA PRO A 63 3.91 -10.21 -5.77
C PRO A 63 3.17 -11.55 -5.73
N TYR A 64 3.22 -12.24 -4.59
CA TYR A 64 2.53 -13.52 -4.35
C TYR A 64 1.52 -13.39 -3.22
N GLY A 65 0.90 -12.21 -3.12
CA GLY A 65 -0.12 -11.93 -2.12
C GLY A 65 -1.29 -12.87 -2.22
N PHE A 66 -1.89 -13.15 -1.08
CA PHE A 66 -3.16 -13.84 -1.06
C PHE A 66 -4.22 -12.98 -1.75
N ARG A 67 -4.94 -13.57 -2.69
CA ARG A 67 -6.03 -12.90 -3.39
C ARG A 67 -7.34 -13.58 -2.98
N GLY A 68 -8.38 -12.79 -2.71
CA GLY A 68 -9.66 -13.33 -2.21
C GLY A 68 -10.32 -14.35 -3.14
N ASP A 69 -9.96 -14.35 -4.43
CA ASP A 69 -10.40 -15.33 -5.43
C ASP A 69 -9.71 -16.69 -5.35
N MET A 70 -8.63 -16.84 -4.57
CA MET A 70 -7.94 -18.12 -4.35
C MET A 70 -8.67 -19.07 -3.38
N LEU A 71 -9.67 -18.59 -2.64
CA LEU A 71 -10.44 -19.36 -1.63
C LEU A 71 -11.56 -20.23 -2.22
N LYS A 72 -11.47 -20.61 -3.49
CA LYS A 72 -12.49 -21.47 -4.13
C LYS A 72 -12.34 -22.92 -3.76
#